data_AF-A0A3B9F753-F1
#
_entry.id   AF-A0A3B9F753-F1
#
_cell.length_a   1.000
_cell.length_b   1.000
_cell.length_c   1.000
_cell.angle_alpha   90.00
_cell.angle_beta   90.00
_cell.angle_gamma   90.00
#
_symmetry.space_group_name_H-M   'P 1'
#
loop_
_entity.id
_entity.type
_entity.pdbx_description
1 polymer ?
#
loop_
_entity_poly.entity_id
_entity_poly.type
_entity_poly.pdbx_seq_one_letter_code
_entity_poly.pdbx_strand_id
1 'polypeptide(L)'
;MQTFLPFDISPIMPLGIILFDFLFLILAIPIEACVLKTRLKFDQKSSVFYATSINIFANISGWLIFFFVEPYLSPKYKSELLSYVFFNHFQLSSTYNLILFIAFIIFCVTFLFKTMTLKLLLFIWNKSDKEKPAEEAVIPQRRSLRRYNLNTLQGTSIATSVLMANSLSYSAITIVLALCLSVTFTN
;
A
#
# COMPACT_ATOMS: atom_id res chain seq x y z
N MET A 1 -29.43 18.92 -32.83
CA MET A 1 -29.51 17.75 -31.93
C MET A 1 -28.07 17.23 -31.80
N GLN A 2 -27.34 17.66 -30.77
CA GLN A 2 -25.94 17.31 -30.55
C GLN A 2 -25.88 15.97 -29.81
N THR A 3 -25.35 14.94 -30.46
CA THR A 3 -25.12 13.63 -29.87
C THR A 3 -23.85 13.67 -29.04
N PHE A 4 -24.01 13.57 -27.72
CA PHE A 4 -22.92 13.36 -26.76
C PHE A 4 -22.34 11.95 -26.93
N LEU A 5 -21.10 11.85 -27.39
CA LEU A 5 -20.24 10.69 -27.16
C LEU A 5 -18.95 11.19 -26.49
N PRO A 6 -18.83 11.16 -25.15
CA PRO A 6 -17.60 11.54 -24.48
C PRO A 6 -16.82 10.28 -24.10
N PHE A 7 -16.44 9.46 -25.07
CA PHE A 7 -15.46 8.40 -24.85
C PHE A 7 -14.55 8.34 -26.06
N ASP A 8 -13.74 9.39 -26.20
CA ASP A 8 -12.53 9.35 -27.02
C ASP A 8 -11.52 8.47 -26.28
N ILE A 9 -11.71 7.16 -26.40
CA ILE A 9 -10.74 6.17 -25.94
C ILE A 9 -9.71 6.10 -27.06
N SER A 10 -8.74 7.00 -27.03
CA SER A 10 -7.41 6.67 -27.55
C SER A 10 -6.68 5.95 -26.40
N PRO A 11 -6.71 4.62 -26.30
CA PRO A 11 -5.99 3.94 -25.24
C PRO A 11 -4.57 3.76 -25.79
N ILE A 12 -3.69 4.71 -25.51
CA ILE A 12 -2.29 4.34 -25.33
C ILE A 12 -2.31 3.45 -24.09
N MET A 13 -2.54 2.16 -24.29
CA MET A 13 -2.72 1.18 -23.22
C MET A 13 -1.55 1.36 -22.25
N PRO A 14 -1.78 1.70 -20.96
CA PRO A 14 -0.72 1.99 -20.00
C PRO A 14 -0.06 0.70 -19.51
N LEU A 15 0.35 -0.15 -20.45
CA LEU A 15 0.93 -1.47 -20.20
C LEU A 15 2.17 -1.35 -19.32
N GLY A 16 2.98 -0.29 -19.52
CA GLY A 16 4.13 0.01 -18.67
C GLY A 16 3.74 0.23 -17.21
N ILE A 17 2.70 1.03 -16.95
CA ILE A 17 2.25 1.33 -15.58
C ILE A 17 1.78 0.04 -14.90
N ILE A 18 0.98 -0.76 -15.59
CA ILE A 18 0.48 -2.04 -15.09
C ILE A 18 1.65 -2.99 -14.79
N LEU A 19 2.63 -3.09 -15.69
CA LEU A 19 3.79 -3.97 -15.51
C LEU A 19 4.66 -3.54 -14.32
N PHE A 20 4.91 -2.23 -14.16
CA PHE A 20 5.63 -1.70 -13.00
C PHE A 20 4.87 -1.93 -11.69
N ASP A 21 3.55 -1.77 -11.71
CA ASP A 21 2.71 -2.03 -10.54
C ASP A 21 2.79 -3.51 -10.07
N PHE A 22 2.70 -4.45 -11.02
CA PHE A 22 2.93 -5.86 -10.74
C PHE A 22 4.35 -6.15 -10.24
N LEU A 23 5.37 -5.53 -10.84
CA LEU A 23 6.76 -5.67 -10.40
C LEU A 23 6.93 -5.21 -8.94
N PHE A 24 6.33 -4.07 -8.58
CA PHE A 24 6.39 -3.55 -7.23
C PHE A 24 5.63 -4.43 -6.23
N LEU A 25 4.50 -5.01 -6.62
CA LEU A 25 3.80 -6.00 -5.80
C LEU A 25 4.65 -7.24 -5.54
N ILE A 26 5.25 -7.81 -6.59
CA ILE A 26 6.10 -9.01 -6.48
C ILE A 26 7.33 -8.74 -5.61
N LEU A 27 7.88 -7.51 -5.65
CA LEU A 27 9.01 -7.11 -4.82
C LEU A 27 8.62 -6.83 -3.36
N ALA A 28 7.51 -6.11 -3.15
CA ALA A 28 7.08 -5.68 -1.83
C ALA A 28 6.58 -6.84 -0.96
N ILE A 29 5.79 -7.76 -1.53
CA ILE A 29 5.14 -8.85 -0.77
C ILE A 29 6.16 -9.70 0.02
N PRO A 30 7.27 -10.20 -0.58
CA PRO A 30 8.28 -10.97 0.15
C PRO A 30 8.98 -10.16 1.26
N ILE A 31 9.29 -8.89 0.99
CA ILE A 31 9.95 -7.99 1.96
C ILE A 31 9.05 -7.80 3.17
N GLU A 32 7.77 -7.45 2.93
CA GLU A 32 6.81 -7.25 4.01
C GLU A 32 6.54 -8.56 4.75
N ALA A 33 6.40 -9.69 4.06
CA ALA A 33 6.22 -11.00 4.68
C ALA A 33 7.41 -11.38 5.58
N CYS A 34 8.65 -11.02 5.22
CA CYS A 34 9.82 -11.25 6.08
C CYS A 34 9.75 -10.41 7.36
N VAL A 35 9.39 -9.13 7.24
CA VAL A 35 9.26 -8.21 8.38
C VAL A 35 8.12 -8.65 9.30
N LEU A 36 6.96 -9.00 8.76
CA LEU A 36 5.83 -9.51 9.54
C LEU A 36 6.19 -10.80 10.28
N LYS A 37 6.87 -11.75 9.64
CA LYS A 37 7.32 -13.00 10.28
C LYS A 37 8.24 -12.71 11.46
N THR A 38 9.22 -11.83 11.25
CA THR A 38 10.25 -11.53 12.25
C THR A 38 9.71 -10.73 13.43
N ARG A 39 8.82 -9.76 13.19
CA ARG A 39 8.37 -8.81 14.21
C ARG A 39 7.06 -9.19 14.89
N LEU A 40 6.12 -9.78 14.14
CA LEU A 40 4.83 -10.22 14.67
C LEU A 40 4.81 -11.71 15.04
N LYS A 41 5.93 -12.43 14.81
CA LYS A 41 6.08 -13.87 15.08
C LYS A 41 4.99 -14.72 14.43
N PHE A 42 4.49 -14.28 13.27
CA PHE A 42 3.55 -15.07 12.48
C PHE A 42 4.23 -16.28 11.88
N ASP A 43 3.47 -17.36 11.72
CA ASP A 43 3.92 -18.49 10.93
C ASP A 43 4.14 -18.07 9.47
N GLN A 44 5.03 -18.77 8.76
CA GLN A 44 5.47 -18.39 7.42
C GLN A 44 4.30 -18.24 6.44
N LYS A 45 3.32 -19.16 6.50
CA LYS A 45 2.11 -19.12 5.65
C LYS A 45 1.24 -17.91 5.98
N SER A 46 1.04 -17.63 7.26
CA SER A 46 0.24 -16.48 7.72
C SER A 46 0.89 -15.16 7.34
N SER A 47 2.22 -15.05 7.47
CA SER A 47 2.93 -13.83 7.14
C SER A 47 2.83 -13.48 5.66
N VAL A 48 2.99 -14.46 4.78
CA VAL A 48 2.79 -14.28 3.33
C VAL A 48 1.34 -13.93 3.03
N PHE A 49 0.37 -14.62 3.63
CA PHE A 49 -1.05 -14.33 3.42
C PHE A 49 -1.42 -12.89 3.81
N TYR A 50 -1.00 -12.43 5.00
CA TYR A 50 -1.26 -11.06 5.45
C TYR A 50 -0.55 -10.03 4.56
N ALA A 51 0.73 -10.24 4.24
CA ALA A 51 1.47 -9.33 3.37
C ALA A 51 0.82 -9.20 1.97
N THR A 52 0.47 -10.34 1.35
CA THR A 52 -0.24 -10.35 0.06
C THR A 52 -1.57 -9.62 0.15
N SER A 53 -2.39 -9.93 1.16
CA SER A 53 -3.72 -9.34 1.33
C SER A 53 -3.66 -7.84 1.49
N ILE A 54 -2.76 -7.34 2.35
CA ILE A 54 -2.61 -5.91 2.61
C ILE A 54 -2.10 -5.16 1.37
N ASN A 55 -1.12 -5.71 0.65
CA ASN A 55 -0.57 -5.06 -0.53
C ASN A 55 -1.56 -5.03 -1.69
N ILE A 56 -2.26 -6.13 -1.96
CA ILE A 56 -3.30 -6.16 -3.00
C ILE A 56 -4.44 -5.20 -2.64
N PHE A 57 -4.89 -5.20 -1.38
CA PHE A 57 -5.97 -4.32 -0.94
C PHE A 57 -5.58 -2.84 -1.01
N ALA A 58 -4.35 -2.50 -0.62
CA ALA A 58 -3.80 -1.15 -0.77
C ALA A 58 -3.72 -0.74 -2.24
N ASN A 59 -3.28 -1.65 -3.12
CA ASN A 59 -3.17 -1.36 -4.54
C ASN A 59 -4.53 -1.10 -5.19
N ILE A 60 -5.50 -2.00 -4.99
CA ILE A 60 -6.87 -1.83 -5.50
C ILE A 60 -7.48 -0.53 -4.99
N SER A 61 -7.27 -0.22 -3.70
CA SER A 61 -7.78 1.02 -3.12
C SER A 61 -7.10 2.25 -3.72
N GLY A 62 -5.80 2.19 -4.00
CA GLY A 62 -5.06 3.25 -4.68
C GLY A 62 -5.60 3.52 -6.07
N TRP A 63 -5.80 2.48 -6.87
CA TRP A 63 -6.44 2.59 -8.19
C TRP A 63 -7.86 3.14 -8.11
N LEU A 64 -8.66 2.68 -7.14
CA LEU A 64 -10.02 3.18 -6.95
C LEU A 64 -10.03 4.67 -6.62
N ILE A 65 -9.19 5.11 -5.68
CA ILE A 65 -9.03 6.53 -5.32
C ILE A 65 -8.58 7.34 -6.52
N PHE A 66 -7.63 6.83 -7.31
CA PHE A 66 -7.16 7.49 -8.52
C PHE A 66 -8.32 7.74 -9.50
N PHE A 67 -9.12 6.71 -9.82
CA PHE A 67 -10.27 6.87 -10.71
C PHE A 67 -11.35 7.83 -10.18
N PHE A 68 -11.52 7.92 -8.85
CA PHE A 68 -12.43 8.90 -8.26
C PHE A 68 -11.88 10.32 -8.30
N VAL A 69 -10.56 10.51 -8.16
CA VAL A 69 -9.92 11.84 -8.09
C VAL A 69 -9.61 12.39 -9.49
N GLU A 70 -9.27 11.53 -10.44
CA GLU A 70 -8.97 11.87 -11.84
C GLU A 70 -9.99 12.84 -12.50
N PRO A 71 -11.32 12.65 -12.41
CA PRO A 71 -12.28 13.56 -13.06
C PRO A 71 -12.27 14.97 -12.48
N TYR A 72 -11.84 15.15 -11.22
CA TYR A 72 -11.78 16.45 -10.55
C TYR A 72 -10.45 17.19 -10.79
N LEU A 73 -9.45 16.54 -11.42
CA LEU A 73 -8.19 17.18 -11.74
C LEU A 73 -8.34 18.20 -12.88
N SER A 74 -7.82 19.41 -12.65
CA SER A 74 -7.72 20.45 -13.68
C SER A 74 -6.90 19.94 -14.89
N PRO A 75 -7.29 20.30 -16.13
CA PRO A 75 -6.64 19.80 -17.35
C PRO A 75 -5.13 20.08 -17.40
N LYS A 76 -4.64 21.14 -16.75
CA LYS A 76 -3.20 21.45 -16.64
C LYS A 76 -2.41 20.37 -15.89
N TYR A 77 -2.96 19.85 -14.80
CA TYR A 77 -2.31 18.80 -14.01
C TYR A 77 -2.38 17.44 -14.70
N LYS A 78 -3.43 17.18 -15.50
CA LYS A 78 -3.53 15.97 -16.31
C LYS A 78 -2.43 15.90 -17.37
N SER A 79 -2.19 17.00 -18.08
CA SER A 79 -1.13 17.05 -19.10
C SER A 79 0.27 16.98 -18.51
N GLU A 80 0.52 17.59 -17.35
CA GLU A 80 1.81 17.44 -16.65
C GLU A 80 2.04 16.01 -16.14
N LEU A 81 1.02 15.36 -15.56
CA LEU A 81 1.10 13.96 -15.13
C LEU A 81 1.35 13.03 -16.32
N LEU A 82 0.64 13.21 -17.43
CA LEU A 82 0.88 12.42 -18.64
C LEU A 82 2.29 12.66 -19.17
N SER A 83 2.74 13.91 -19.27
CA SER A 83 4.10 14.21 -19.75
C SER A 83 5.17 13.64 -18.82
N TYR A 84 4.94 13.65 -17.51
CA TYR A 84 5.85 13.02 -16.56
C TYR A 84 5.89 11.50 -16.73
N VAL A 85 4.73 10.85 -16.81
CA VAL A 85 4.61 9.39 -16.93
C VAL A 85 5.12 8.88 -18.29
N PHE A 86 4.91 9.63 -19.39
CA PHE A 86 5.28 9.21 -20.74
C PHE A 86 6.69 9.67 -21.16
N PHE A 87 7.13 10.86 -20.77
CA PHE A 87 8.40 11.43 -21.25
C PHE A 87 9.47 11.57 -20.15
N ASN A 88 9.15 11.24 -18.89
CA ASN A 88 10.07 11.35 -17.75
C ASN A 88 10.81 12.71 -17.70
N HIS A 89 10.13 13.77 -18.15
CA HIS A 89 10.68 15.11 -18.30
C HIS A 89 9.92 16.09 -17.42
N PHE A 90 10.63 16.69 -16.48
CA PHE A 90 10.11 17.77 -15.65
C PHE A 90 10.27 19.09 -16.39
N GLN A 91 9.18 19.71 -16.81
CA GLN A 91 9.23 21.01 -17.49
C GLN A 91 9.58 22.18 -16.56
N LEU A 92 9.43 22.04 -15.23
CA LEU A 92 9.75 23.09 -14.25
C LEU A 92 10.48 22.54 -13.02
N SER A 93 11.64 23.10 -12.65
CA SER A 93 12.36 22.75 -11.40
C SER A 93 11.56 23.04 -10.11
N SER A 94 10.53 23.88 -10.18
CA SER A 94 9.68 24.23 -9.02
C SER A 94 8.75 23.09 -8.58
N THR A 95 8.46 22.10 -9.44
CA THR A 95 7.54 21.00 -9.12
C THR A 95 8.20 19.87 -8.34
N TYR A 96 9.54 19.81 -8.26
CA TYR A 96 10.25 18.75 -7.53
C TYR A 96 9.86 18.68 -6.04
N ASN A 97 9.82 19.83 -5.37
CA ASN A 97 9.43 19.90 -3.95
C ASN A 97 7.97 19.49 -3.74
N LEU A 98 7.07 19.86 -4.66
CA LEU A 98 5.67 19.45 -4.63
C LEU A 98 5.52 17.94 -4.80
N ILE A 99 6.29 17.34 -5.71
CA ILE A 99 6.24 15.89 -5.97
C ILE A 99 6.80 15.10 -4.78
N LEU A 100 7.92 15.55 -4.19
CA LEU A 100 8.43 14.94 -2.96
C LEU A 100 7.41 15.03 -1.82
N PHE A 101 6.73 16.17 -1.69
CA PHE A 101 5.68 16.34 -0.69
C PHE A 101 4.50 15.40 -0.95
N ILE A 102 4.03 15.29 -2.19
CA ILE A 102 2.96 14.36 -2.58
C ILE A 102 3.38 12.90 -2.32
N ALA A 103 4.60 12.52 -2.71
CA ALA A 103 5.13 11.17 -2.47
C ALA A 103 5.21 10.85 -0.98
N PHE A 104 5.63 11.81 -0.15
CA PHE A 104 5.63 11.66 1.30
C PHE A 104 4.22 11.48 1.87
N ILE A 105 3.24 12.26 1.41
CA ILE A 105 1.84 12.10 1.81
C ILE A 105 1.30 10.73 1.39
N ILE A 106 1.56 10.28 0.15
CA ILE A 106 1.16 8.95 -0.33
C ILE A 106 1.78 7.86 0.54
N PHE A 107 3.05 7.98 0.90
CA PHE A 107 3.72 7.05 1.80
C PHE A 107 3.02 6.98 3.16
N CYS A 108 2.72 8.13 3.77
CA CYS A 108 2.03 8.20 5.07
C CYS A 108 0.61 7.63 5.02
N VAL A 109 -0.17 7.98 3.98
CA VAL A 109 -1.54 7.48 3.80
C VAL A 109 -1.53 5.97 3.58
N THR A 110 -0.64 5.48 2.71
CA THR A 110 -0.48 4.04 2.45
C THR A 110 -0.08 3.29 3.72
N PHE A 111 0.87 3.82 4.48
CA PHE A 111 1.26 3.27 5.77
C PHE A 111 0.05 3.14 6.71
N LEU A 112 -0.70 4.23 6.93
CA LEU A 112 -1.87 4.22 7.81
C LEU A 112 -2.92 3.21 7.33
N PHE A 113 -3.22 3.22 6.03
CA PHE A 113 -4.17 2.29 5.42
C PHE A 113 -3.76 0.82 5.62
N LYS A 114 -2.48 0.50 5.39
CA LYS A 114 -1.92 -0.84 5.63
C LYS A 114 -2.03 -1.24 7.09
N THR A 115 -1.74 -0.34 8.03
CA THR A 115 -1.88 -0.64 9.47
C THR A 115 -3.33 -0.96 9.87
N MET A 116 -4.29 -0.21 9.34
CA MET A 116 -5.71 -0.42 9.65
C MET A 116 -6.21 -1.72 9.04
N THR A 117 -5.83 -2.00 7.79
CA THR A 117 -6.17 -3.23 7.08
C THR A 117 -5.64 -4.46 7.84
N LEU A 118 -4.37 -4.44 8.26
CA LEU A 118 -3.81 -5.54 9.05
C LEU A 118 -4.52 -5.73 10.39
N LYS A 119 -4.80 -4.64 11.12
CA LYS A 119 -5.54 -4.72 12.38
C LYS A 119 -6.93 -5.32 12.20
N LEU A 120 -7.63 -4.93 11.13
CA LEU A 120 -8.94 -5.47 10.79
C LEU A 120 -8.86 -6.96 10.46
N LEU A 121 -7.90 -7.37 9.62
CA LEU A 121 -7.69 -8.78 9.29
C LEU A 121 -7.38 -9.63 10.53
N LEU A 122 -6.51 -9.15 11.42
CA LEU A 122 -6.18 -9.85 12.67
C LEU A 122 -7.38 -9.91 13.62
N PHE A 123 -8.19 -8.86 13.67
CA PHE A 123 -9.41 -8.84 14.49
C PHE A 123 -10.44 -9.87 14.00
N ILE A 124 -10.65 -9.94 12.68
CA ILE A 124 -11.56 -10.92 12.06
C ILE A 124 -11.06 -12.34 12.32
N TRP A 125 -9.77 -12.60 12.11
CA TRP A 125 -9.15 -13.91 12.35
C TRP A 125 -9.27 -14.34 13.82
N ASN A 126 -8.94 -13.46 14.76
CA ASN A 126 -8.98 -13.75 16.19
C ASN A 126 -10.40 -13.90 16.75
N LYS A 127 -11.42 -13.39 16.04
CA LYS A 127 -12.84 -13.66 16.36
C LYS A 127 -13.24 -15.07 15.91
N SER A 128 -12.80 -15.48 14.72
CA SER A 128 -13.05 -16.83 14.18
C SER A 128 -12.53 -17.95 15.08
N ASP A 129 -11.37 -17.78 15.72
CA ASP A 129 -10.81 -18.80 16.63
C ASP A 129 -11.59 -18.94 17.96
N LYS A 130 -12.39 -17.93 18.34
CA LYS A 130 -13.14 -17.90 19.62
C LYS A 130 -14.56 -18.45 19.53
N GLU A 131 -15.05 -18.76 18.32
CA GLU A 131 -16.38 -19.33 18.10
C GLU A 131 -16.40 -20.87 18.14
N LYS A 132 -15.28 -21.53 18.49
CA LYS A 132 -15.34 -22.93 18.96
C LYS A 132 -16.04 -22.94 20.31
N PRO A 133 -17.10 -23.75 20.53
CA PRO A 133 -17.85 -23.73 21.78
C PRO A 133 -16.91 -24.10 22.93
N ALA A 134 -16.60 -23.13 23.79
CA ALA A 134 -15.91 -23.38 25.04
C ALA A 134 -16.96 -23.90 26.02
N GLU A 135 -16.96 -25.21 26.19
CA GLU A 135 -17.41 -25.86 27.40
C GLU A 135 -16.75 -25.16 28.61
N GLU A 136 -17.61 -24.80 29.55
CA GLU A 136 -17.41 -24.18 30.87
C GLU A 136 -15.97 -23.86 31.36
N ALA A 137 -15.71 -22.58 31.67
CA ALA A 137 -14.94 -22.22 32.87
C ALA A 137 -15.10 -20.73 33.24
N VAL A 138 -15.79 -20.52 34.35
CA VAL A 138 -15.90 -19.30 35.16
C VAL A 138 -14.54 -18.64 35.39
N ILE A 139 -14.44 -17.30 35.23
CA ILE A 139 -13.64 -16.29 35.98
C ILE A 139 -13.66 -14.97 35.16
N PRO A 140 -14.47 -13.95 35.53
CA PRO A 140 -14.60 -12.73 34.71
C PRO A 140 -14.26 -11.44 35.50
N GLN A 141 -12.98 -11.06 35.62
CA GLN A 141 -12.65 -9.62 35.83
C GLN A 141 -11.18 -9.27 35.61
N ARG A 142 -10.22 -10.09 36.09
CA ARG A 142 -8.77 -9.79 35.95
C ARG A 142 -8.18 -10.01 34.55
N ARG A 143 -8.86 -10.75 33.68
CA ARG A 143 -8.42 -11.02 32.29
C ARG A 143 -8.66 -9.84 31.33
N SER A 144 -9.59 -8.91 31.61
CA SER A 144 -9.90 -7.81 30.68
C SER A 144 -8.80 -6.74 30.67
N LEU A 145 -8.27 -6.36 31.84
CA LEU A 145 -7.22 -5.35 31.97
C LEU A 145 -5.88 -5.83 31.39
N ARG A 146 -5.53 -7.11 31.57
CA ARG A 146 -4.32 -7.71 30.98
C ARG A 146 -4.42 -7.84 29.46
N ARG A 147 -5.62 -8.12 28.92
CA ARG A 147 -5.87 -8.12 27.47
C ARG A 147 -5.83 -6.71 26.88
N TYR A 148 -6.32 -5.70 27.60
CA TYR A 148 -6.24 -4.31 27.16
C TYR A 148 -4.78 -3.85 27.00
N ASN A 149 -3.93 -4.12 27.99
CA ASN A 149 -2.50 -3.80 27.93
C ASN A 149 -1.72 -4.63 26.88
N LEU A 150 -2.09 -5.89 26.65
CA LEU A 150 -1.50 -6.67 25.56
C LEU A 150 -1.94 -6.17 24.18
N ASN A 151 -3.18 -5.71 24.03
CA ASN A 151 -3.69 -5.16 22.77
C ASN A 151 -3.08 -3.79 22.45
N THR A 152 -2.80 -2.95 23.45
CA THR A 152 -2.12 -1.66 23.23
C THR A 152 -0.65 -1.83 22.88
N LEU A 153 0.04 -2.78 23.53
CA LEU A 153 1.44 -3.15 23.20
C LEU A 153 1.57 -3.91 21.87
N GLN A 154 0.58 -4.74 21.51
CA GLN A 154 0.50 -5.32 20.17
C GLN A 154 0.15 -4.27 19.12
N GLY A 155 -0.70 -3.29 19.43
CA GLY A 155 -1.07 -2.22 18.51
C GLY A 155 0.12 -1.37 18.08
N THR A 156 1.04 -1.07 19.00
CA THR A 156 2.30 -0.35 18.71
C THR A 156 3.33 -1.24 18.00
N SER A 157 3.43 -2.53 18.36
CA SER A 157 4.31 -3.45 17.64
C SER A 157 3.85 -3.71 16.21
N ILE A 158 2.53 -3.79 15.96
CA ILE A 158 1.94 -3.89 14.62
C ILE A 158 2.26 -2.63 13.81
N ALA A 159 1.99 -1.44 14.35
CA ALA A 159 2.22 -0.19 13.63
C ALA A 159 3.70 0.01 13.26
N THR A 160 4.62 -0.24 14.20
CA THR A 160 6.06 -0.15 13.93
C THR A 160 6.54 -1.20 12.93
N SER A 161 5.98 -2.42 12.96
CA SER A 161 6.32 -3.48 12.01
C SER A 161 5.86 -3.13 10.59
N VAL A 162 4.63 -2.64 10.44
CA VAL A 162 4.11 -2.20 9.14
C VAL A 162 4.86 -0.98 8.63
N LEU A 163 5.24 -0.04 9.51
CA LEU A 163 6.04 1.12 9.11
C LEU A 163 7.38 0.68 8.53
N MET A 164 8.07 -0.21 9.24
CA MET A 164 9.36 -0.75 8.82
C MET A 164 9.25 -1.58 7.54
N ALA A 165 8.19 -2.38 7.42
CA ALA A 165 7.89 -3.14 6.22
C ALA A 165 7.68 -2.21 5.02
N ASN A 166 6.84 -1.18 5.18
CA ASN A 166 6.54 -0.23 4.12
C ASN A 166 7.77 0.61 3.74
N SER A 167 8.58 1.05 4.71
CA SER A 167 9.81 1.78 4.41
C SER A 167 10.80 0.91 3.62
N LEU A 168 11.00 -0.34 4.02
CA LEU A 168 11.94 -1.24 3.34
C LEU A 168 11.48 -1.57 1.92
N SER A 169 10.18 -1.83 1.73
CA SER A 169 9.61 -2.07 0.40
C SER A 169 9.77 -0.85 -0.52
N TYR A 170 9.44 0.35 -0.03
CA TYR A 170 9.59 1.58 -0.81
C TYR A 170 11.05 1.92 -1.11
N SER A 171 11.97 1.66 -0.17
CA SER A 171 13.41 1.79 -0.44
C SER A 171 13.87 0.83 -1.53
N ALA A 172 13.44 -0.44 -1.48
CA ALA A 172 13.78 -1.42 -2.51
C ALA A 172 13.22 -1.02 -3.89
N ILE A 173 11.96 -0.60 -3.95
CA ILE A 173 11.33 -0.09 -5.17
C ILE A 173 12.11 1.11 -5.72
N THR A 174 12.50 2.05 -4.86
CA THR A 174 13.28 3.24 -5.26
C THR A 174 14.64 2.86 -5.84
N ILE A 175 15.33 1.87 -5.26
CA ILE A 175 16.61 1.36 -5.79
C ILE A 175 16.40 0.72 -7.17
N VAL A 176 15.38 -0.12 -7.33
CA VAL A 176 15.06 -0.75 -8.62
C VAL A 176 14.74 0.31 -9.68
N LEU A 177 13.96 1.34 -9.33
CA LEU A 177 13.68 2.48 -10.21
C LEU A 177 14.94 3.25 -10.58
N ALA A 178 15.82 3.53 -9.61
CA ALA A 178 17.08 4.23 -9.87
C ALA A 178 17.99 3.44 -10.82
N LEU A 179 18.10 2.12 -10.63
CA LEU A 179 18.85 1.24 -11.53
C LEU A 179 18.25 1.22 -12.94
N CYS A 180 16.93 1.09 -13.05
CA CYS A 180 16.23 1.14 -14.33
C CYS A 180 16.49 2.46 -15.06
N LEU A 181 16.42 3.58 -14.33
CA LEU A 181 16.67 4.91 -14.87
C LEU A 181 18.12 5.08 -15.35
N SER A 182 19.10 4.62 -14.55
CA SER A 182 20.52 4.68 -14.93
C SER A 182 20.80 3.93 -16.24
N VAL A 183 20.18 2.76 -16.44
CA VAL A 183 20.35 1.96 -17.67
C VAL A 183 19.78 2.68 -18.90
N THR A 184 18.66 3.38 -18.75
CA THR A 184 18.04 4.16 -19.85
C THR A 184 18.86 5.38 -20.25
N PHE A 185 19.56 6.05 -19.31
CA PHE A 185 20.41 7.20 -19.62
C PHE A 185 21.77 6.84 -20.22
N THR A 186 22.21 5.60 -20.10
CA THR A 186 23.47 5.12 -20.69
C THR A 186 23.35 4.60 -22.13
N ASN A 187 22.13 4.51 -22.68
CA ASN A 187 21.86 4.16 -24.08
C ASN A 187 21.36 5.39 -24.85
#